data_AF-A0A0K0DJY9-F1
#
_entry.id   AF-A0A0K0DJY9-F1
#
_cell.length_a   1.000
_cell.length_b   1.000
_cell.length_c   1.000
_cell.angle_alpha   90.00
_cell.angle_beta   90.00
_cell.angle_gamma   90.00
#
_symmetry.space_group_name_H-M   'P 1'
#
loop_
_entity.id
_entity.type
_entity.pdbx_description
1 polymer ?
#
loop_
_entity_poly.entity_id
_entity_poly.type
_entity_poly.pdbx_seq_one_letter_code
_entity_poly.pdbx_strand_id
1 'polypeptide(L)'
;LPVECGITCVIPGVWSEWSNWSVCGFLFGSFSQTRIRTCSTIACPGGSFSEARPCVSEQMQAQWGEWGPWSDCSISCGGGTKSRHRICNKACTNCQCLGAAVETQSCNSYPCCEPGPKKRR
;
A
#
# COMPACT_ATOMS: atom_id res chain seq x y z
N LEU A 1 -35.45 31.98 30.10
CA LEU A 1 -36.60 31.08 29.81
C LEU A 1 -36.27 29.73 30.44
N PRO A 2 -37.16 29.17 31.26
CA PRO A 2 -36.82 28.12 32.23
C PRO A 2 -36.63 26.77 31.54
N VAL A 3 -35.61 26.04 31.98
CA VAL A 3 -35.34 24.64 31.63
C VAL A 3 -36.48 23.78 32.17
N GLU A 4 -37.34 23.26 31.30
CA GLU A 4 -38.28 22.20 31.68
C GLU A 4 -37.48 20.92 31.98
N CYS A 5 -37.35 20.63 33.28
CA CYS A 5 -36.80 19.38 33.78
C CYS A 5 -37.95 18.38 33.97
N GLY A 6 -38.25 17.61 32.93
CA GLY A 6 -39.20 16.50 33.00
C GLY A 6 -38.56 15.23 33.60
N ILE A 7 -38.90 14.95 34.86
CA ILE A 7 -38.95 13.66 35.58
C ILE A 7 -37.66 12.80 35.71
N THR A 8 -36.60 13.01 34.94
CA THR A 8 -35.28 12.45 35.26
C THR A 8 -34.18 13.48 35.00
N CYS A 9 -33.45 13.85 36.06
CA CYS A 9 -32.22 14.62 35.93
C CYS A 9 -31.13 13.70 35.37
N VAL A 10 -31.17 13.46 34.05
CA VAL A 10 -30.13 12.69 33.38
C VAL A 10 -28.92 13.60 33.24
N ILE A 11 -27.98 13.45 34.18
CA ILE A 11 -26.70 14.16 34.11
C ILE A 11 -25.99 13.69 32.83
N PRO A 12 -25.66 14.60 31.90
CA PRO A 12 -24.96 14.22 30.68
C PRO A 12 -23.61 13.59 31.06
N GLY A 13 -23.36 12.40 30.52
CA GLY A 13 -22.14 11.67 30.75
C GLY A 13 -20.95 12.31 30.07
N VAL A 14 -19.76 11.94 30.55
CA VAL A 14 -18.49 12.33 29.95
C VAL A 14 -17.92 11.10 29.26
N TRP A 15 -17.40 11.29 28.04
CA TRP A 15 -16.71 10.25 27.30
C TRP A 15 -15.35 9.96 27.95
N SER A 16 -15.00 8.68 28.06
CA SER A 16 -13.63 8.28 28.35
C SER A 16 -12.69 8.65 27.20
N GLU A 17 -11.39 8.60 27.48
CA GLU A 17 -10.39 8.52 26.42
C GLU A 17 -10.67 7.30 25.52
N TRP A 18 -10.28 7.43 24.26
CA TRP A 18 -10.37 6.34 23.31
C TRP A 18 -9.38 5.23 23.65
N SER A 19 -9.79 3.99 23.42
CA SER A 19 -8.86 2.86 23.40
C SER A 19 -7.82 3.05 22.29
N ASN A 20 -6.72 2.30 22.39
CA ASN A 20 -5.85 2.09 21.24
C ASN A 20 -6.63 1.44 20.09
N TRP A 21 -6.17 1.69 18.87
CA TRP A 21 -6.69 1.03 17.68
C TRP A 21 -6.41 -0.46 17.74
N SER A 22 -7.41 -1.26 17.39
CA SER A 22 -7.22 -2.69 17.17
C SER A 22 -6.28 -2.96 15.98
N VAL A 23 -5.79 -4.19 15.90
CA VAL A 23 -5.04 -4.65 14.73
C VAL A 23 -5.91 -4.56 13.47
N CYS A 24 -5.27 -4.35 12.32
CA CYS A 24 -5.98 -4.25 11.05
C CYS A 24 -6.64 -5.59 10.72
N GLY A 25 -7.97 -5.63 10.71
CA GLY A 25 -8.77 -6.83 10.51
C GLY A 25 -9.67 -6.75 9.28
N PHE A 26 -10.08 -7.88 8.75
CA PHE A 26 -11.03 -7.94 7.63
C PHE A 26 -12.47 -7.91 8.18
N LEU A 27 -13.16 -6.78 7.99
CA LEU A 27 -14.55 -6.58 8.42
C LEU A 27 -15.34 -5.92 7.28
N PHE A 28 -16.56 -6.42 7.02
CA PHE A 28 -17.46 -5.88 5.99
C PHE A 28 -16.80 -5.73 4.60
N GLY A 29 -16.01 -6.73 4.19
CA GLY A 29 -15.39 -6.75 2.85
C GLY A 29 -14.18 -5.83 2.67
N SER A 30 -13.73 -5.13 3.71
CA SER A 30 -12.55 -4.27 3.68
C SER A 30 -11.71 -4.41 4.94
N PHE A 31 -10.43 -4.03 4.86
CA PHE A 31 -9.57 -4.01 6.03
C PHE A 31 -9.83 -2.74 6.84
N SER A 32 -10.22 -2.90 8.10
CA SER A 32 -10.49 -1.79 9.02
C SER A 32 -9.90 -2.05 10.41
N GLN A 33 -9.55 -0.95 11.08
CA GLN A 33 -9.22 -0.92 12.50
C GLN A 33 -10.40 -0.29 13.23
N THR A 34 -10.63 -0.76 14.44
CA THR A 34 -11.69 -0.26 15.32
C THR A 34 -11.12 0.17 16.65
N ARG A 35 -11.75 1.17 17.27
CA ARG A 35 -11.47 1.56 18.65
C ARG A 35 -12.78 1.87 19.37
N ILE A 36 -12.75 1.78 20.69
CA ILE A 36 -13.92 1.99 21.54
C ILE A 36 -13.64 2.98 22.65
N ARG A 37 -14.69 3.59 23.18
CA ARG A 37 -14.69 4.43 24.39
C ARG A 37 -15.95 4.16 25.19
N THR A 38 -15.94 4.45 26.48
CA THR A 38 -17.11 4.26 27.35
C THR A 38 -17.71 5.60 27.76
N CYS A 39 -19.02 5.61 27.98
CA CYS A 39 -19.72 6.74 28.57
C CYS A 39 -19.83 6.52 30.08
N SER A 40 -19.56 7.55 30.87
CA SER A 40 -19.69 7.46 32.34
C SER A 40 -21.14 7.29 32.81
N THR A 41 -22.11 7.63 31.97
CA THR A 41 -23.54 7.44 32.20
C THR A 41 -24.20 6.78 30.99
N ILE A 42 -25.54 6.71 30.98
CA ILE A 42 -26.29 6.14 29.86
C ILE A 42 -26.47 7.11 28.67
N ALA A 43 -26.13 8.39 28.83
CA ALA A 43 -26.36 9.41 27.81
C ALA A 43 -25.18 10.40 27.74
N CYS A 44 -24.32 10.23 26.75
CA CYS A 44 -23.25 11.19 26.42
C CYS A 44 -23.64 12.03 25.19
N PRO A 45 -23.41 13.35 25.21
CA PRO A 45 -23.72 14.20 24.07
C PRO A 45 -22.79 13.91 22.89
N GLY A 46 -23.39 13.66 21.73
CA GLY A 46 -22.69 13.55 20.44
C GLY A 46 -21.80 12.31 20.27
N GLY A 47 -21.97 11.64 19.14
CA GLY A 47 -21.08 10.57 18.67
C GLY A 47 -21.41 9.16 19.19
N SER A 48 -20.56 8.21 18.81
CA SER A 48 -20.70 6.78 19.08
C SER A 48 -19.67 6.29 20.11
N PHE A 49 -19.93 5.12 20.70
CA PHE A 49 -18.98 4.41 21.56
C PHE A 49 -17.90 3.65 20.76
N SER A 50 -18.07 3.56 19.42
CA SER A 50 -17.20 2.82 18.50
C SER A 50 -16.89 3.66 17.28
N GLU A 51 -15.65 3.59 16.82
CA GLU A 51 -15.15 4.24 15.61
C GLU A 51 -14.37 3.21 14.78
N ALA A 52 -14.55 3.27 13.46
CA ALA A 52 -13.85 2.42 12.50
C ALA A 52 -13.15 3.28 11.46
N ARG A 53 -11.95 2.87 11.04
CA ARG A 53 -11.22 3.50 9.94
C ARG A 53 -10.60 2.45 9.02
N PRO A 54 -10.45 2.73 7.72
CA PRO A 54 -9.73 1.86 6.80
C PRO A 54 -8.26 1.76 7.21
N CYS A 55 -7.65 0.60 6.97
CA CYS A 55 -6.24 0.36 7.22
C CYS A 55 -5.63 -0.51 6.12
N VAL A 56 -4.32 -0.41 5.95
CA VAL A 56 -3.55 -1.30 5.08
C VAL A 56 -2.89 -2.35 5.98
N SER A 57 -3.34 -3.60 5.90
CA SER A 57 -2.67 -4.74 6.55
C SER A 57 -1.44 -5.13 5.72
N GLU A 58 -0.40 -5.66 6.36
CA GLU A 58 0.71 -6.30 5.64
C GLU A 58 0.23 -7.50 4.81
N GLN A 59 -0.87 -8.15 5.21
CA GLN A 59 -1.54 -9.18 4.41
C GLN A 59 -2.21 -8.63 3.14
N MET A 60 -2.29 -7.31 3.01
CA MET A 60 -2.86 -6.58 1.88
C MET A 60 -1.76 -5.90 1.02
N GLN A 61 -0.50 -6.26 1.22
CA GLN A 61 0.58 -5.81 0.35
C GLN A 61 0.81 -6.86 -0.74
N ALA A 62 0.63 -6.45 -2.00
CA ALA A 62 1.15 -7.26 -3.08
C ALA A 62 2.67 -7.13 -3.06
N GLN A 63 3.34 -8.28 -3.02
CA GLN A 63 4.79 -8.33 -2.96
C GLN A 63 5.34 -8.64 -4.34
N TRP A 64 6.46 -8.02 -4.67
CA TRP A 64 7.21 -8.42 -5.84
C TRP A 64 7.79 -9.81 -5.62
N GLY A 65 7.57 -10.71 -6.58
CA GLY A 65 8.38 -11.91 -6.70
C GLY A 65 9.81 -11.56 -7.07
N GLU A 66 10.66 -12.58 -7.14
CA GLU A 66 12.04 -12.41 -7.59
C GLU A 66 12.09 -11.87 -9.02
N TRP A 67 13.15 -11.11 -9.30
CA TRP A 67 13.43 -10.71 -10.66
C TRP A 67 13.79 -11.92 -11.50
N GLY A 68 13.16 -12.04 -12.66
CA GLY A 68 13.59 -12.94 -13.71
C GLY A 68 15.00 -12.59 -14.22
N PRO A 69 15.59 -13.47 -15.02
CA PRO A 69 16.89 -13.22 -15.62
C PRO A 69 16.84 -11.99 -16.54
N TRP A 70 18.00 -11.36 -16.71
CA TRP A 70 18.18 -10.35 -17.76
C TRP A 70 18.05 -11.00 -19.14
N SER A 71 17.37 -10.32 -20.05
CA SER A 71 17.42 -10.64 -21.47
C SER A 71 18.84 -10.51 -22.01
N ASP A 72 19.05 -11.10 -23.19
CA ASP A 72 20.23 -10.77 -23.99
C ASP A 72 20.25 -9.27 -24.32
N CYS A 73 21.46 -8.76 -24.53
CA CYS A 73 21.63 -7.40 -24.98
C CYS A 73 21.13 -7.28 -26.43
N SER A 74 20.34 -6.25 -26.70
CA SER A 74 19.78 -5.98 -28.05
C SER A 74 20.84 -5.91 -29.15
N ILE A 75 22.05 -5.45 -28.83
CA ILE A 75 23.18 -5.43 -29.76
C ILE A 75 24.45 -5.91 -29.06
N SER A 76 25.35 -6.50 -29.84
CA SER A 76 26.60 -7.07 -29.37
C SER A 76 27.76 -6.08 -29.31
N CYS A 77 27.57 -4.81 -29.69
CA CYS A 77 28.58 -3.74 -29.61
C CYS A 77 27.89 -2.39 -29.88
N GLY A 78 28.55 -1.28 -29.55
CA GLY A 78 28.07 0.08 -29.84
C GLY A 78 27.02 0.61 -28.84
N GLY A 79 26.73 -0.13 -27.76
CA GLY A 79 25.77 0.25 -26.73
C GLY A 79 24.34 -0.21 -27.00
N GLY A 80 23.95 -1.31 -26.37
CA GLY A 80 22.58 -1.83 -26.38
C GLY A 80 21.85 -1.68 -25.06
N THR A 81 20.66 -2.23 -25.01
CA THR A 81 19.83 -2.38 -23.80
C THR A 81 19.45 -3.84 -23.58
N LYS A 82 19.35 -4.22 -22.30
CA LYS A 82 18.77 -5.46 -21.80
C LYS A 82 17.67 -5.15 -20.80
N SER A 83 16.70 -6.04 -20.66
CA SER A 83 15.59 -5.87 -19.72
C SER A 83 15.37 -7.11 -18.88
N ARG A 84 14.80 -6.94 -17.69
CA ARG A 84 14.31 -8.03 -16.85
C ARG A 84 12.90 -7.72 -16.35
N HIS A 85 12.17 -8.77 -16.00
CA HIS A 85 10.79 -8.69 -15.55
C HIS A 85 10.63 -9.36 -14.19
N ARG A 86 9.68 -8.88 -13.37
CA ARG A 86 9.26 -9.52 -12.12
C ARG A 86 7.75 -9.63 -12.06
N ILE A 87 7.25 -10.62 -11.35
CA ILE A 87 5.81 -10.87 -11.22
C ILE A 87 5.31 -10.26 -9.91
N CYS A 88 4.15 -9.62 -9.96
CA CYS A 88 3.50 -9.08 -8.76
C CYS A 88 2.65 -10.18 -8.12
N ASN A 89 3.07 -10.67 -6.95
CA ASN A 89 2.35 -11.67 -6.18
C ASN A 89 1.26 -10.98 -5.36
N LYS A 90 0.03 -11.05 -5.85
CA LYS A 90 -1.14 -10.43 -5.22
C LYS A 90 -1.75 -11.37 -4.19
N ALA A 91 -1.71 -10.97 -2.91
CA ALA A 91 -2.44 -11.65 -1.84
C ALA A 91 -3.93 -11.24 -1.77
N CYS A 92 -4.33 -10.21 -2.51
CA CYS A 92 -5.73 -9.75 -2.56
C CYS A 92 -6.12 -9.18 -3.93
N THR A 93 -7.42 -9.16 -4.22
CA THR A 93 -7.99 -8.71 -5.51
C THR A 93 -7.64 -7.27 -5.86
N ASN A 94 -7.58 -6.37 -4.86
CA ASN A 94 -7.34 -4.94 -5.05
C ASN A 94 -5.90 -4.51 -4.70
N CYS A 95 -5.01 -5.47 -4.43
CA CYS A 95 -3.62 -5.20 -4.07
C CYS A 95 -2.78 -4.91 -5.32
N GLN A 96 -1.88 -3.94 -5.24
CA GLN A 96 -0.95 -3.58 -6.32
C GLN A 96 0.48 -3.51 -5.78
N CYS A 97 1.45 -3.99 -6.55
CA CYS A 97 2.86 -3.86 -6.19
C CYS A 97 3.33 -2.46 -6.56
N LEU A 98 3.97 -1.76 -5.61
CA LEU A 98 4.50 -0.42 -5.85
C LEU A 98 5.84 -0.51 -6.60
N GLY A 99 6.01 0.30 -7.64
CA GLY A 99 7.19 0.34 -8.50
C GLY A 99 7.01 -0.37 -9.86
N ALA A 100 8.07 -0.43 -10.66
CA ALA A 100 8.01 -0.96 -12.02
C ALA A 100 8.06 -2.50 -12.07
N ALA A 101 7.29 -3.10 -12.99
CA ALA A 101 7.35 -4.54 -13.28
C ALA A 101 8.53 -4.92 -14.19
N VAL A 102 9.12 -3.93 -14.85
CA VAL A 102 10.19 -4.08 -15.84
C VAL A 102 11.33 -3.15 -15.45
N GLU A 103 12.55 -3.66 -15.57
CA GLU A 103 13.77 -2.88 -15.42
C GLU A 103 14.58 -3.00 -16.71
N THR A 104 15.19 -1.89 -17.13
CA THR A 104 16.01 -1.81 -18.34
C THR A 104 17.37 -1.20 -17.99
N GLN A 105 18.43 -1.78 -18.56
CA GLN A 105 19.80 -1.33 -18.33
C GLN A 105 20.57 -1.34 -19.65
N SER A 106 21.51 -0.40 -19.79
CA SER A 106 22.49 -0.39 -20.88
C SER A 106 23.47 -1.57 -20.78
N CYS A 107 23.90 -2.11 -21.92
CA CYS A 107 24.85 -3.20 -22.04
C CYS A 107 25.72 -3.03 -23.30
N ASN A 108 26.83 -3.76 -23.39
CA ASN A 108 27.72 -3.78 -24.57
C ASN A 108 28.14 -2.39 -25.09
N SER A 109 28.54 -1.50 -24.18
CA SER A 109 28.97 -0.13 -24.49
C SER A 109 30.34 -0.02 -25.17
N TYR A 110 31.00 -1.15 -25.47
CA TYR A 110 32.25 -1.16 -26.21
C TYR A 110 32.01 -0.87 -27.70
N PRO A 111 32.92 -0.17 -28.39
CA PRO A 111 32.78 0.11 -29.81
C PRO A 111 32.74 -1.17 -30.64
N CYS A 112 31.99 -1.13 -31.74
CA CYS A 112 32.02 -2.20 -32.74
C CYS A 112 33.37 -2.21 -33.45
N CYS A 113 33.90 -3.41 -33.72
CA CYS A 113 35.03 -3.55 -34.63
C CYS A 113 34.57 -3.15 -36.03
N GLU A 114 34.94 -1.96 -36.47
CA GLU A 114 34.72 -1.58 -37.86
C GLU A 114 35.65 -2.42 -38.76
N PRO A 115 35.16 -2.89 -39.93
CA PRO A 115 36.03 -3.47 -40.92
C PRO A 115 37.08 -2.43 -41.32
N GLY A 116 38.34 -2.73 -41.01
CA GLY A 116 39.47 -1.85 -41.31
C GLY A 116 39.51 -1.44 -42.78
N PRO A 117 40.19 -0.33 -43.11
CA PRO A 117 40.20 0.21 -44.47
C PRO A 117 40.63 -0.87 -45.46
N LYS A 118 39.77 -1.15 -46.44
CA LYS A 118 40.11 -2.03 -47.56
C LYS A 118 41.31 -1.41 -48.28
N LYS A 119 42.49 -2.02 -48.12
CA LYS A 119 43.67 -1.63 -48.90
C LYS A 119 43.32 -1.84 -50.38
N ARG A 120 43.11 -0.75 -51.11
CA ARG A 120 43.05 -0.78 -52.57
C ARG A 120 44.44 -1.17 -53.06
N ARG A 121 44.53 -2.31 -53.73
CA ARG A 121 45.73 -2.78 -54.42
C ARG A 121 45.80 -2.12 -55.79
#